data_AF-A0A8J8CID5-F1
#
_entry.id   AF-A0A8J8CID5-F1
#
_cell.length_a   1.000
_cell.length_b   1.000
_cell.length_c   1.000
_cell.angle_alpha   90.00
_cell.angle_beta   90.00
_cell.angle_gamma   90.00
#
_symmetry.space_group_name_H-M   'P 1'
#
loop_
_entity.id
_entity.type
_entity.pdbx_description
1 polymer ?
#
loop_
_entity_poly.entity_id
_entity_poly.type
_entity_poly.pdbx_seq_one_letter_code
_entity_poly.pdbx_strand_id
1 'polypeptide(L)'
;MTEFLPTANLSLILCCYANLTPQMQIIRIANSPDFYLERVAFPGEKLLFRAPFDAQLEVHTGMFVSSILSDTIACQTLKVKQPDALGAIADRLD
;
A
#
# COMPACT_ATOMS: atom_id res chain seq x y z
N MET A 1 -7.85 -12.59 26.85
CA MET A 1 -6.53 -13.21 26.63
C MET A 1 -6.49 -13.48 25.14
N THR A 2 -6.01 -12.52 24.36
CA THR A 2 -6.14 -12.56 22.90
C THR A 2 -5.18 -13.59 22.34
N GLU A 3 -5.75 -14.68 21.84
CA GLU A 3 -5.09 -15.74 21.09
C GLU A 3 -4.39 -15.18 19.84
N PHE A 4 -3.05 -15.21 19.85
CA PHE A 4 -2.24 -14.94 18.66
C PHE A 4 -2.35 -16.16 17.75
N LEU A 5 -3.22 -16.09 16.74
CA LEU A 5 -3.24 -17.05 15.66
C LEU A 5 -1.90 -17.00 14.91
N PRO A 6 -1.35 -18.15 14.48
CA PRO A 6 -0.11 -18.19 13.74
C PRO A 6 -0.30 -17.37 12.46
N THR A 7 0.49 -16.30 12.31
CA THR A 7 0.49 -15.44 11.14
C THR A 7 0.53 -16.33 9.90
N ALA A 8 -0.57 -16.38 9.15
CA ALA A 8 -0.59 -17.08 7.87
C ALA A 8 0.65 -16.62 7.08
N ASN A 9 1.31 -17.54 6.36
CA ASN A 9 2.44 -17.19 5.50
C ASN A 9 1.93 -16.30 4.34
N LEU A 10 1.67 -15.04 4.64
CA LEU A 10 1.18 -14.04 3.71
C LEU A 10 2.34 -13.73 2.77
N SER A 11 2.18 -14.03 1.49
CA SER A 11 3.13 -13.60 0.47
C SER A 11 3.04 -12.08 0.31
N LEU A 12 3.86 -11.36 1.08
CA LEU A 12 3.86 -9.91 1.10
C LEU A 12 4.62 -9.36 -0.12
N ILE A 13 3.95 -8.51 -0.90
CA ILE A 13 4.55 -7.75 -1.98
C ILE A 13 4.93 -6.34 -1.50
N LEU A 14 5.92 -5.72 -2.17
CA LEU A 14 6.24 -4.32 -1.97
C LEU A 14 5.33 -3.46 -2.85
N CYS A 15 4.56 -2.58 -2.24
CA CYS A 15 3.63 -1.67 -2.90
C CYS A 15 4.12 -0.23 -2.79
N CYS A 16 3.78 0.60 -3.78
CA CYS A 16 4.00 2.04 -3.76
C CYS A 16 2.69 2.77 -4.08
N TYR A 17 2.22 3.59 -3.13
CA TYR A 17 1.10 4.49 -3.32
C TYR A 17 1.58 5.94 -3.37
N ALA A 18 0.98 6.77 -4.21
CA ALA A 18 1.27 8.20 -4.28
C ALA A 18 -0.04 8.98 -4.13
N ASN A 19 -0.10 9.86 -3.14
CA ASN A 19 -1.21 10.80 -3.03
C ASN A 19 -0.97 11.97 -3.98
N LEU A 20 -1.59 11.94 -5.15
CA LEU A 20 -1.51 13.01 -6.15
C LEU A 20 -2.58 14.10 -5.95
N THR A 21 -3.35 14.03 -4.86
CA THR A 21 -4.39 15.00 -4.54
C THR A 21 -3.84 16.12 -3.64
N PRO A 22 -4.48 17.29 -3.59
CA PRO A 22 -4.09 18.37 -2.67
C PRO A 22 -4.59 18.15 -1.23
N GLN A 23 -5.25 17.03 -0.93
CA GLN A 23 -5.85 16.74 0.36
C GLN A 23 -5.04 15.68 1.12
N MET A 24 -5.03 15.75 2.45
CA MET A 24 -4.52 14.65 3.27
C MET A 24 -5.44 13.44 3.13
N GLN A 25 -4.85 12.24 3.11
CA GLN A 25 -5.57 10.98 2.99
C GLN A 25 -5.12 10.01 4.06
N ILE A 26 -5.99 9.06 4.40
CA ILE A 26 -5.65 7.91 5.25
C ILE A 26 -5.73 6.68 4.37
N ILE A 27 -4.63 5.94 4.25
CA ILE A 27 -4.60 4.66 3.57
C ILE A 27 -4.75 3.51 4.57
N ARG A 28 -5.53 2.50 4.22
CA ARG A 28 -5.77 1.30 5.03
C ARG A 28 -5.64 0.05 4.19
N ILE A 29 -5.09 -1.02 4.77
CA ILE A 29 -5.20 -2.35 4.16
C ILE A 29 -6.48 -3.03 4.63
N ALA A 30 -7.29 -3.45 3.67
CA ALA A 30 -8.56 -4.13 3.88
C ALA A 30 -8.54 -5.54 3.26
N ASN A 31 -9.57 -6.31 3.59
CA ASN A 31 -9.82 -7.67 3.08
C ASN A 31 -8.69 -8.67 3.40
N SER A 32 -7.99 -8.49 4.51
CA SER A 32 -7.00 -9.46 5.02
C SER A 32 -7.13 -9.58 6.54
N PRO A 33 -7.67 -10.70 7.06
CA PRO A 33 -8.10 -10.81 8.46
C PRO A 33 -6.96 -10.68 9.49
N ASP A 34 -5.73 -10.99 9.09
CA ASP A 34 -4.55 -10.98 9.97
C ASP A 34 -3.57 -9.85 9.62
N PHE A 35 -3.96 -8.89 8.78
CA PHE A 35 -3.09 -7.82 8.33
C PHE A 35 -3.71 -6.45 8.59
N TYR A 36 -3.06 -5.67 9.45
CA TYR A 36 -3.45 -4.29 9.74
C TYR A 36 -2.35 -3.32 9.33
N LEU A 37 -2.71 -2.35 8.48
CA LEU A 37 -1.91 -1.18 8.19
C LEU A 37 -2.84 0.00 8.01
N GLU A 38 -2.53 1.09 8.69
CA GLU A 38 -3.18 2.39 8.54
C GLU A 38 -2.08 3.46 8.56
N ARG A 39 -2.06 4.36 7.58
CA ARG A 39 -1.09 5.46 7.49
C ARG A 39 -1.70 6.71 6.88
N VAL A 40 -1.17 7.87 7.26
CA VAL A 40 -1.49 9.15 6.61
C VAL A 40 -0.62 9.31 5.38
N ALA A 41 -1.21 9.78 4.27
CA ALA A 41 -0.53 10.18 3.05
C ALA A 41 -0.75 11.69 2.83
N PHE A 42 0.31 12.49 2.92
CA PHE A 42 0.25 13.92 2.66
C PHE A 42 0.15 14.23 1.16
N PRO A 43 -0.34 15.42 0.78
CA PRO A 43 -0.32 15.86 -0.62
C PRO A 43 1.07 15.71 -1.25
N GLY A 44 1.15 14.97 -2.36
CA GLY A 44 2.40 14.70 -3.09
C GLY A 44 3.29 13.60 -2.49
N GLU A 45 2.94 13.02 -1.35
CA GLU A 45 3.74 11.99 -0.70
C GLU A 45 3.65 10.64 -1.42
N LYS A 46 4.78 9.92 -1.44
CA LYS A 46 4.86 8.52 -1.86
C LYS A 46 5.11 7.62 -0.65
N LEU A 47 4.23 6.64 -0.46
CA LEU A 47 4.33 5.66 0.60
C LEU A 47 4.72 4.29 0.05
N LEU A 48 5.82 3.77 0.55
CA LEU A 48 6.22 2.37 0.38
C LEU A 48 5.73 1.55 1.57
N PHE A 49 5.08 0.44 1.28
CA PHE A 49 4.60 -0.49 2.30
C PHE A 49 4.57 -1.92 1.76
N ARG A 50 4.54 -2.89 2.68
CA ARG A 50 4.31 -4.29 2.35
C ARG A 50 2.86 -4.63 2.61
N ALA A 51 2.24 -5.41 1.73
CA ALA A 51 0.87 -5.90 1.90
C ALA A 51 0.72 -7.29 1.26
N PRO A 52 -0.26 -8.11 1.70
CA PRO A 52 -0.59 -9.36 1.02
C PRO A 52 -0.98 -9.11 -0.44
N PHE A 53 -0.64 -10.05 -1.32
CA PHE A 53 -0.93 -9.94 -2.75
C PHE A 53 -2.41 -9.70 -3.06
N ASP A 54 -3.31 -10.43 -2.38
CA ASP A 54 -4.76 -10.36 -2.58
C ASP A 54 -5.45 -9.26 -1.76
N ALA A 55 -4.70 -8.46 -1.00
CA ALA A 55 -5.26 -7.40 -0.18
C ALA A 55 -5.64 -6.16 -1.01
N GLN A 56 -6.46 -5.29 -0.42
CA GLN A 56 -6.87 -4.03 -1.03
C GLN A 56 -6.38 -2.86 -0.19
N LEU A 57 -5.94 -1.78 -0.86
CA LEU A 57 -5.64 -0.50 -0.27
C LEU A 57 -6.90 0.38 -0.36
N GLU A 58 -7.54 0.61 0.77
CA GLU A 58 -8.57 1.63 0.88
C GLU A 58 -7.92 3.00 1.07
N VAL A 59 -8.40 3.99 0.32
CA VAL A 59 -8.00 5.39 0.47
C VAL A 59 -9.19 6.14 1.03
N HIS A 60 -9.03 6.74 2.19
CA HIS A 60 -10.06 7.54 2.83
C HIS A 60 -9.67 9.02 2.82
N THR A 61 -10.63 9.89 2.53
CA THR A 61 -10.45 11.35 2.51
C THR A 61 -11.41 12.05 3.47
N GLY A 62 -11.10 13.28 3.87
CA GLY A 62 -12.01 14.11 4.66
C GLY A 62 -11.32 15.20 5.48
N MET A 63 -12.01 16.33 5.67
CA MET A 63 -11.60 17.36 6.63
C MET A 63 -12.29 17.10 7.98
N PHE A 64 -11.47 16.77 8.98
CA PHE A 64 -11.70 16.89 10.43
C PHE A 64 -12.85 16.12 11.12
N VAL A 65 -13.95 15.68 10.47
CA VAL A 65 -15.07 15.01 11.21
C VAL A 65 -15.56 13.69 10.59
N SER A 66 -15.34 13.45 9.29
CA SER A 66 -15.66 12.15 8.68
C SER A 66 -14.56 11.75 7.71
N SER A 67 -14.08 10.52 7.87
CA SER A 67 -13.24 9.84 6.90
C SER A 67 -14.17 9.07 5.97
N ILE A 68 -14.25 9.48 4.71
CA ILE A 68 -15.09 8.83 3.70
C ILE A 68 -14.18 7.94 2.86
N LEU A 69 -14.56 6.68 2.68
CA LEU A 69 -13.89 5.79 1.74
C LEU A 69 -14.01 6.40 0.34
N SER A 70 -12.88 6.85 -0.19
CA SER A 70 -12.80 7.55 -1.46
C SER A 70 -12.40 6.61 -2.60
N ASP A 71 -11.55 5.62 -2.31
CA ASP A 71 -11.06 4.69 -3.32
C ASP A 71 -10.70 3.32 -2.70
N THR A 72 -10.63 2.30 -3.53
CA THR A 72 -10.20 0.95 -3.15
C THR A 72 -9.39 0.35 -4.29
N ILE A 73 -8.11 0.13 -4.03
CA ILE A 73 -7.10 -0.23 -5.04
C ILE A 73 -6.53 -1.60 -4.70
N ALA A 74 -6.54 -2.54 -5.63
CA ALA A 74 -5.94 -3.85 -5.39
C ALA A 74 -4.41 -3.75 -5.21
N CYS A 75 -3.82 -4.36 -4.17
CA CYS A 75 -2.39 -4.22 -3.88
C CYS A 75 -1.49 -4.71 -5.03
N GLN A 76 -1.96 -5.70 -5.79
CA GLN A 76 -1.30 -6.17 -7.01
C GLN A 76 -1.02 -5.07 -8.05
N THR A 77 -1.86 -4.04 -8.16
CA THR A 77 -1.67 -2.93 -9.11
C THR A 77 -0.65 -1.91 -8.61
N LEU A 78 -0.43 -1.87 -7.29
CA LEU A 78 0.54 -1.00 -6.62
C LEU A 78 1.93 -1.66 -6.50
N LYS A 79 2.07 -2.92 -6.93
CA LYS A 79 3.32 -3.68 -6.82
C LYS A 79 4.45 -2.95 -7.53
N VAL A 80 5.53 -2.69 -6.79
CA VAL A 80 6.77 -2.14 -7.36
C VAL A 80 7.38 -3.20 -8.27
N LYS A 81 7.64 -2.82 -9.53
CA LYS A 81 8.47 -3.62 -10.42
C LYS A 81 9.89 -3.60 -9.87
N GLN A 82 10.45 -4.74 -9.50
CA GLN A 82 11.89 -4.81 -9.30
C GLN A 82 12.55 -4.48 -10.64
N PRO A 83 13.60 -3.64 -10.67
CA PRO A 83 14.48 -3.64 -11.81
C PRO A 83 15.01 -5.06 -11.93
N ASP A 84 14.70 -5.71 -13.04
CA ASP A 84 15.30 -7.00 -13.36
C ASP A 84 16.82 -6.79 -13.25
N ALA A 85 17.54 -7.69 -12.56
CA ALA A 85 18.98 -7.56 -12.42
C ALA A 85 19.69 -7.51 -13.79
N LEU A 86 19.00 -7.95 -14.85
CA LEU A 86 19.39 -7.84 -16.25
C LEU A 86 19.14 -6.45 -16.88
N GLY A 87 18.20 -5.66 -16.36
CA GLY A 87 17.97 -4.27 -16.81
C GLY A 87 18.97 -3.27 -16.22
N ALA A 88 19.50 -3.54 -15.02
CA ALA A 88 20.49 -2.71 -14.37
C ALA A 88 21.89 -2.76 -15.03
N ILE A 89 22.17 -3.80 -15.83
CA ILE A 89 23.41 -3.88 -16.62
C ILE A 89 23.32 -3.09 -17.94
N ALA A 90 22.11 -2.85 -18.46
CA ALA A 90 21.91 -2.18 -19.74
C ALA A 90 22.05 -0.65 -19.63
N ASP A 91 21.81 -0.08 -18.45
CA ASP A 91 21.92 1.36 -18.16
C ASP A 91 23.37 1.80 -17.87
N ARG A 92 24.34 0.87 -17.85
CA ARG A 92 25.76 1.13 -17.57
C ARG A 92 26.67 1.07 -18.80
N LEU A 93 26.10 0.99 -20.01
CA LEU A 93 26.85 0.90 -21.26
C LEU A 93 26.70 2.12 -22.18
N ASP A 94 26.21 3.25 -21.69
CA ASP A 94 26.29 4.55 -22.38
C ASP A 94 27.35 5.45 -21.73
#